data_AF-A0A6A7KBV4-F1
#
_entry.id   AF-A0A6A7KBV4-F1
#
_cell.length_a   1.000
_cell.length_b   1.000
_cell.length_c   1.000
_cell.angle_alpha   90.00
_cell.angle_beta   90.00
_cell.angle_gamma   90.00
#
_symmetry.space_group_name_H-M   'P 1'
#
loop_
_entity.id
_entity.type
_entity.pdbx_description
1 polymer ?
#
loop_
_entity_poly.entity_id
_entity_poly.type
_entity_poly.pdbx_seq_one_letter_code
_entity_poly.pdbx_strand_id
1 'polypeptide(L)'
;MKKIFIVLALLLFIAITKEQILRSFAKETQVDLLNAFQNTGATIEEIDIHIDFESQIDIEKVNYALKNNNNNLKDTNNNLKDTNRVITLNKINKNDIESVDIKINKIDGLSYYEEVVDQLKDARIESQTFLKLTGTIDEEISESRMIKIAKTIYEDTGAAFVEGGFVRNSFLSTSGYTSSIPTHIKTGGNKININICLKYDHNEKKTKLILATPLIYGDY
;
A
#
# COMPACT_ATOMS: atom_id res chain seq x y z
N MET A 1 42.87 15.59 12.24
CA MET A 1 41.55 16.23 12.45
C MET A 1 40.82 16.57 11.15
N LYS A 2 41.39 17.32 10.18
CA LYS A 2 40.70 17.67 8.90
C LYS A 2 40.21 16.47 8.06
N LYS A 3 40.95 15.36 7.99
CA LYS A 3 40.56 14.16 7.21
C LYS A 3 39.32 13.44 7.75
N ILE A 4 39.12 13.42 9.07
CA ILE A 4 37.96 12.78 9.72
C ILE A 4 36.68 13.58 9.43
N PHE A 5 36.77 14.92 9.46
CA PHE A 5 35.65 15.79 9.10
C PHE A 5 35.20 15.63 7.65
N ILE A 6 36.14 15.44 6.72
CA ILE A 6 35.81 15.22 5.29
C ILE A 6 35.08 13.88 5.09
N VAL A 7 35.51 12.81 5.78
CA VAL A 7 34.85 11.49 5.69
C VAL A 7 33.44 11.53 6.29
N LEU A 8 33.25 12.18 7.44
CA LEU A 8 31.92 12.36 8.05
C LEU A 8 30.99 13.18 7.16
N ALA A 9 31.47 14.27 6.56
CA ALA A 9 30.69 15.08 5.63
C ALA A 9 30.30 14.30 4.37
N LEU A 10 31.19 13.44 3.86
CA LEU A 10 30.91 12.59 2.70
C LEU A 10 29.84 11.54 3.01
N LEU A 11 29.92 10.88 4.17
CA LEU A 11 28.91 9.91 4.62
C LEU A 11 27.54 10.57 4.83
N LEU A 12 27.51 11.78 5.40
CA LEU A 12 26.28 12.55 5.57
C LEU A 12 25.67 12.92 4.21
N PHE A 13 26.50 13.36 3.25
CA PHE A 13 26.06 13.69 1.90
C PHE A 13 25.51 12.46 1.14
N ILE A 14 26.17 11.30 1.27
CA ILE A 14 25.67 10.04 0.70
C ILE A 14 24.33 9.63 1.33
N ALA A 15 24.17 9.81 2.65
CA ALA A 15 22.90 9.51 3.32
C ALA A 15 21.76 10.44 2.83
N ILE A 16 22.03 11.74 2.72
CA ILE A 16 21.04 12.74 2.24
C ILE A 16 20.64 12.46 0.79
N THR A 17 21.61 12.20 -0.09
CA THR A 17 21.33 11.91 -1.51
C THR A 17 20.57 10.60 -1.67
N LYS A 18 20.93 9.55 -0.92
CA LYS A 18 20.20 8.28 -0.93
C LYS A 18 18.75 8.45 -0.48
N GLU A 19 18.51 9.27 0.53
CA GLU A 19 17.17 9.56 1.02
C GLU A 19 16.33 10.34 0.00
N GLN A 20 16.91 11.37 -0.63
CA GLN A 20 16.25 12.13 -1.69
C GLN A 20 15.88 11.26 -2.90
N ILE A 21 16.80 10.38 -3.32
CA ILE A 21 16.58 9.44 -4.42
C ILE A 21 15.47 8.43 -4.08
N LEU A 22 15.45 7.90 -2.86
CA LEU A 22 14.39 6.98 -2.42
C LEU A 22 13.01 7.65 -2.41
N ARG A 23 12.93 8.93 -1.97
CA ARG A 23 11.68 9.70 -1.99
C ARG A 23 11.20 9.98 -3.42
N SER A 24 12.09 10.29 -4.37
CA SER A 24 11.68 10.49 -5.76
C SER A 24 11.16 9.21 -6.40
N PHE A 25 11.78 8.06 -6.12
CA PHE A 25 11.32 6.76 -6.63
C PHE A 25 9.97 6.34 -6.04
N ALA A 26 9.74 6.61 -4.74
CA ALA A 26 8.46 6.32 -4.09
C ALA A 26 7.32 7.10 -4.78
N LYS A 27 7.53 8.40 -5.00
CA LYS A 27 6.52 9.27 -5.62
C LYS A 27 6.19 8.89 -7.06
N GLU A 28 7.20 8.49 -7.83
CA GLU A 28 7.02 8.00 -9.20
C GLU A 28 6.22 6.69 -9.22
N THR A 29 6.55 5.76 -8.31
CA THR A 29 5.84 4.47 -8.15
C THR A 29 4.34 4.63 -7.87
N GLN A 30 3.93 5.64 -7.11
CA GLN A 30 2.51 5.87 -6.81
C GLN A 30 1.71 6.34 -8.02
N VAL A 31 2.31 7.26 -8.77
CA VAL A 31 1.75 7.76 -10.02
C VAL A 31 1.59 6.59 -10.98
N ASP A 32 2.57 5.69 -11.03
CA ASP A 32 2.50 4.48 -11.85
C ASP A 32 1.39 3.53 -11.39
N LEU A 33 1.23 3.27 -10.09
CA LEU A 33 0.14 2.43 -9.56
C LEU A 33 -1.26 3.02 -9.82
N LEU A 34 -1.42 4.33 -9.62
CA LEU A 34 -2.70 5.01 -9.87
C LEU A 34 -3.05 4.99 -11.36
N ASN A 35 -2.09 5.36 -12.20
CA ASN A 35 -2.27 5.41 -13.65
C ASN A 35 -2.55 4.00 -14.18
N ALA A 36 -1.80 2.99 -13.73
CA ALA A 36 -2.03 1.59 -14.07
C ALA A 36 -3.44 1.15 -13.71
N PHE A 37 -3.94 1.53 -12.53
CA PHE A 37 -5.31 1.23 -12.12
C PHE A 37 -6.34 1.93 -13.02
N GLN A 38 -6.18 3.23 -13.26
CA GLN A 38 -7.11 4.03 -14.07
C GLN A 38 -7.15 3.57 -15.54
N ASN A 39 -6.02 3.13 -16.10
CA ASN A 39 -5.92 2.61 -17.46
C ASN A 39 -6.69 1.30 -17.68
N THR A 40 -7.09 0.60 -16.61
CA THR A 40 -7.92 -0.61 -16.71
C THR A 40 -9.38 -0.31 -17.09
N GLY A 41 -9.81 0.94 -16.93
CA GLY A 41 -11.21 1.36 -17.04
C GLY A 41 -12.05 1.08 -15.79
N ALA A 42 -11.45 0.57 -14.70
CA ALA A 42 -12.12 0.45 -13.42
C ALA A 42 -12.26 1.81 -12.72
N THR A 43 -13.39 2.02 -12.04
CA THR A 43 -13.59 3.18 -11.17
C THR A 43 -13.05 2.86 -9.78
N ILE A 44 -12.11 3.66 -9.29
CA ILE A 44 -11.59 3.53 -7.92
C ILE A 44 -12.72 3.90 -6.95
N GLU A 45 -12.99 3.00 -6.01
CA GLU A 45 -14.00 3.20 -4.96
C GLU A 45 -13.34 3.39 -3.58
N GLU A 46 -12.19 2.75 -3.35
CA GLU A 46 -11.59 2.68 -2.03
C GLU A 46 -10.06 2.53 -2.08
N ILE A 47 -9.39 3.20 -1.14
CA ILE A 47 -7.95 3.06 -0.89
C ILE A 47 -7.78 2.64 0.57
N ASP A 48 -7.18 1.49 0.81
CA ASP A 48 -6.82 1.03 2.14
C ASP A 48 -5.30 1.01 2.32
N ILE A 49 -4.86 1.40 3.51
CA ILE A 49 -3.48 1.25 3.98
C ILE A 49 -3.52 0.37 5.21
N HIS A 50 -2.78 -0.73 5.20
CA HIS A 50 -2.56 -1.57 6.37
C HIS A 50 -1.11 -1.43 6.82
N ILE A 51 -0.89 -1.22 8.12
CA ILE A 51 0.43 -1.13 8.71
C ILE A 51 0.56 -2.26 9.72
N ASP A 52 1.47 -3.18 9.46
CA ASP A 52 1.83 -4.25 10.38
C ASP A 52 3.14 -3.88 11.09
N PHE A 53 3.13 -3.81 12.42
CA PHE A 53 4.32 -3.45 13.19
C PHE A 53 5.18 -4.69 13.48
N GLU A 54 6.50 -4.59 13.28
CA GLU A 54 7.39 -5.75 13.55
C GLU A 54 7.43 -6.16 15.02
N SER A 55 7.06 -5.23 15.91
CA SER A 55 6.91 -5.46 17.34
C SER A 55 5.79 -4.58 17.87
N GLN A 56 5.13 -5.01 18.95
CA GLN A 56 4.09 -4.21 19.61
C GLN A 56 4.57 -2.78 19.93
N ILE A 57 3.72 -1.79 19.65
CA ILE A 57 4.06 -0.37 19.82
C ILE A 57 3.06 0.32 20.72
N ASP A 58 3.58 1.16 21.62
CA ASP A 58 2.75 2.01 22.46
C ASP A 58 1.88 2.96 21.62
N ILE A 59 0.60 3.02 21.96
CA ILE A 59 -0.43 3.80 21.28
C ILE A 59 -0.09 5.31 21.18
N GLU A 60 0.63 5.89 22.15
CA GLU A 60 1.06 7.29 22.08
C GLU A 60 2.11 7.49 21.00
N LYS A 61 3.04 6.53 20.84
CA LYS A 61 4.05 6.57 19.77
C LYS A 61 3.39 6.46 18.38
N VAL A 62 2.39 5.58 18.24
CA VAL A 62 1.62 5.45 16.98
C VAL A 62 0.84 6.73 16.67
N ASN A 63 0.12 7.30 17.66
CA ASN A 63 -0.62 8.55 17.46
C ASN A 63 0.29 9.72 17.10
N TYR A 64 1.46 9.82 17.74
CA TYR A 64 2.46 10.82 17.43
C TYR A 64 3.00 10.67 16.01
N ALA A 65 3.39 9.45 15.62
CA ALA A 65 3.93 9.16 14.30
C ALA A 65 2.93 9.53 13.21
N LEU A 66 1.68 9.07 13.34
CA LEU A 66 0.62 9.34 12.35
C LEU A 66 0.07 10.78 12.38
N LYS A 67 0.76 11.70 13.09
CA LYS A 67 0.40 13.12 13.31
C LYS A 67 -1.08 13.31 13.67
N ASN A 68 -1.60 12.41 14.48
CA ASN A 68 -2.98 12.43 14.92
C ASN A 68 -3.17 13.47 16.05
N ASN A 69 -3.18 14.76 15.69
CA ASN A 69 -3.41 15.85 16.66
C ASN A 69 -4.89 16.04 17.04
N ASN A 70 -5.81 15.26 16.45
CA ASN A 70 -7.23 15.38 16.73
C ASN A 70 -7.62 14.50 17.92
N ASN A 71 -7.58 15.10 19.11
CA ASN A 71 -8.17 14.60 20.35
C ASN A 71 -9.69 14.37 20.32
N ASN A 72 -10.33 14.46 19.16
CA ASN A 72 -11.78 14.38 19.03
C ASN A 72 -12.18 13.13 18.25
N LEU A 73 -12.99 12.30 18.93
CA LEU A 73 -13.73 11.13 18.46
C LEU A 73 -13.02 9.78 18.64
N LYS A 74 -12.73 9.44 19.90
CA LYS A 74 -12.74 8.03 20.33
C LYS A 74 -14.19 7.56 20.34
N ASP A 75 -14.63 6.84 19.31
CA ASP A 75 -15.83 6.00 19.48
C ASP A 75 -15.43 4.78 20.34
N THR A 76 -16.43 4.21 21.01
CA THR A 76 -16.41 3.02 21.86
C THR A 76 -15.70 1.80 21.27
N ASN A 77 -15.41 1.81 19.96
CA ASN A 77 -14.70 0.77 19.20
C ASN A 77 -13.29 1.19 18.70
N ASN A 78 -12.67 2.23 19.25
CA ASN A 78 -11.32 2.72 18.88
C ASN A 78 -11.13 3.19 17.41
N ASN A 79 -12.21 3.40 16.67
CA ASN A 79 -12.16 3.98 15.33
C ASN A 79 -12.02 5.50 15.42
N LEU A 80 -11.02 6.06 14.75
CA LEU A 80 -10.81 7.50 14.58
C LEU A 80 -11.31 7.88 13.18
N LYS A 81 -12.29 8.77 13.10
CA LYS A 81 -12.89 9.20 11.83
C LYS A 81 -12.67 10.69 11.63
N ASP A 82 -12.15 11.08 10.47
CA ASP A 82 -12.36 12.40 9.92
C ASP A 82 -13.19 12.31 8.63
N THR A 83 -13.48 13.45 7.98
CA THR A 83 -14.34 13.49 6.79
C THR A 83 -13.76 12.74 5.58
N ASN A 84 -12.47 12.43 5.57
CA ASN A 84 -11.77 11.86 4.42
C ASN A 84 -11.18 10.46 4.70
N ARG A 85 -10.99 10.07 5.96
CA ARG A 85 -10.41 8.78 6.34
C ARG A 85 -10.97 8.20 7.64
N VAL A 86 -10.90 6.88 7.74
CA VAL A 86 -11.17 6.10 8.94
C VAL A 86 -9.89 5.37 9.32
N ILE A 87 -9.39 5.59 10.53
CA ILE A 87 -8.23 4.90 11.10
C ILE A 87 -8.73 3.95 12.19
N THR A 88 -8.39 2.68 12.07
CA THR A 88 -8.69 1.62 13.03
C THR A 88 -7.38 1.15 13.66
N LEU A 89 -7.30 1.21 14.99
CA LEU A 89 -6.14 0.73 15.74
C LEU A 89 -6.41 -0.68 16.25
N ASN A 90 -5.67 -1.67 15.75
CA ASN A 90 -5.81 -3.06 16.17
C ASN A 90 -4.91 -3.31 17.38
N LYS A 91 -5.54 -3.42 18.55
CA LYS A 91 -4.86 -3.45 19.84
C LYS A 91 -4.74 -4.87 20.38
N ILE A 92 -3.60 -5.18 20.98
CA ILE A 92 -3.40 -6.41 21.77
C ILE A 92 -3.92 -6.19 23.19
N ASN A 93 -3.65 -5.01 23.75
CA ASN A 93 -4.13 -4.60 25.06
C ASN A 93 -4.43 -3.10 25.08
N LYS A 94 -4.62 -2.51 26.26
CA LYS A 94 -5.02 -1.09 26.37
C LYS A 94 -4.04 -0.13 25.67
N ASN A 95 -2.73 -0.43 25.73
CA ASN A 95 -1.66 0.47 25.32
C ASN A 95 -0.87 -0.05 24.12
N ASP A 96 -0.84 -1.37 23.91
CA ASP A 96 -0.04 -1.99 22.85
C ASP A 96 -0.85 -2.23 21.58
N ILE A 97 -0.33 -1.72 20.46
CA ILE A 97 -0.87 -1.81 19.11
C ILE A 97 -0.06 -2.82 18.30
N GLU A 98 -0.74 -3.71 17.59
CA GLU A 98 -0.15 -4.68 16.65
C GLU A 98 -0.16 -4.14 15.23
N SER A 99 -1.28 -3.54 14.81
CA SER A 99 -1.43 -3.01 13.46
C SER A 99 -2.40 -1.84 13.41
N VAL A 100 -2.40 -1.15 12.27
CA VAL A 100 -3.30 -0.04 11.98
C VAL A 100 -3.88 -0.20 10.58
N ASP A 101 -5.19 -0.09 10.47
CA ASP A 101 -5.89 0.02 9.18
C ASP A 101 -6.32 1.46 8.94
N ILE A 102 -6.11 1.96 7.72
CA ILE A 102 -6.54 3.29 7.32
C ILE A 102 -7.31 3.18 6.01
N LYS A 103 -8.61 3.42 6.05
CA LYS A 103 -9.49 3.50 4.88
C LYS A 103 -9.65 4.95 4.45
N ILE A 104 -9.46 5.24 3.18
CA ILE A 104 -9.51 6.59 2.62
C ILE A 104 -10.62 6.67 1.56
N ASN A 105 -11.53 7.62 1.74
CA ASN A 105 -12.74 7.76 0.93
C ASN A 105 -12.56 8.68 -0.31
N LYS A 106 -11.34 9.17 -0.57
CA LYS A 106 -11.02 10.07 -1.70
C LYS A 106 -9.71 9.70 -2.39
N ILE A 107 -9.66 9.96 -3.71
CA ILE A 107 -8.53 9.68 -4.61
C ILE A 107 -7.19 10.31 -4.17
N ASP A 108 -7.20 11.37 -3.35
CA ASP A 108 -5.97 11.95 -2.77
C ASP A 108 -5.25 11.01 -1.76
N GLY A 109 -5.78 9.80 -1.53
CA GLY A 109 -5.26 8.82 -0.58
C GLY A 109 -3.86 8.29 -0.85
N LEU A 110 -3.36 8.37 -2.09
CA LEU A 110 -1.99 7.94 -2.40
C LEU A 110 -0.94 8.88 -1.80
N SER A 111 -1.15 10.19 -1.85
CA SER A 111 -0.24 11.15 -1.20
C SER A 111 -0.17 10.92 0.31
N TYR A 112 -1.27 10.45 0.90
CA TYR A 112 -1.30 10.12 2.32
C TYR A 112 -0.53 8.83 2.66
N TYR A 113 -0.48 7.85 1.76
CA TYR A 113 0.35 6.65 1.96
C TYR A 113 1.84 7.00 2.15
N GLU A 114 2.39 7.91 1.33
CA GLU A 114 3.80 8.31 1.52
C GLU A 114 3.99 9.06 2.82
N GLU A 115 3.03 9.94 3.16
CA GLU A 115 3.08 10.68 4.40
C GLU A 115 3.16 9.72 5.59
N VAL A 116 2.34 8.67 5.59
CA VAL A 116 2.35 7.62 6.61
C VAL A 116 3.68 6.88 6.63
N VAL A 117 4.20 6.44 5.48
CA VAL A 117 5.49 5.71 5.42
C VAL A 117 6.65 6.58 5.92
N ASP A 118 6.72 7.85 5.49
CA ASP A 118 7.74 8.81 5.92
C ASP A 118 7.61 9.10 7.43
N GLN A 119 6.39 9.27 7.94
CA GLN A 119 6.12 9.49 9.35
C GLN A 119 6.57 8.32 10.23
N LEU A 120 6.29 7.08 9.83
CA LEU A 120 6.72 5.88 10.56
C LEU A 120 8.24 5.78 10.57
N LYS A 121 8.89 6.08 9.44
CA LYS A 121 10.35 6.10 9.32
C LYS A 121 10.99 7.19 10.18
N ASP A 122 10.45 8.41 10.17
CA ASP A 122 10.91 9.53 10.99
C ASP A 122 10.78 9.22 12.49
N ALA A 123 9.71 8.51 12.87
CA ALA A 123 9.46 8.01 14.22
C ALA A 123 10.29 6.76 14.60
N ARG A 124 11.11 6.23 13.67
CA ARG A 124 11.88 4.98 13.83
C ARG A 124 10.99 3.85 14.31
N ILE A 125 9.89 3.65 13.59
CA ILE A 125 8.97 2.53 13.76
C ILE A 125 9.24 1.56 12.61
N GLU A 126 9.72 0.37 12.97
CA GLU A 126 9.87 -0.73 12.01
C GLU A 126 8.48 -1.33 11.74
N SER A 127 8.10 -1.37 10.47
CA SER A 127 6.77 -1.79 10.05
C SER A 127 6.75 -2.21 8.59
N GLN A 128 5.84 -3.12 8.24
CA GLN A 128 5.48 -3.43 6.87
C GLN A 128 4.18 -2.69 6.51
N THR A 129 4.25 -1.80 5.53
CA THR A 129 3.08 -1.08 5.03
C THR A 129 2.56 -1.72 3.75
N PHE A 130 1.25 -1.91 3.69
CA PHE A 130 0.51 -2.43 2.56
C PHE A 130 -0.43 -1.33 2.04
N LEU A 131 -0.52 -1.20 0.73
CA LEU A 131 -1.47 -0.33 0.04
C LEU A 131 -2.37 -1.21 -0.81
N LYS A 132 -3.68 -0.96 -0.78
CA LYS A 132 -4.69 -1.65 -1.57
C LYS A 132 -5.62 -0.64 -2.24
N LEU A 133 -5.64 -0.65 -3.57
CA LEU A 133 -6.60 0.08 -4.39
C LEU A 133 -7.72 -0.88 -4.77
N THR A 134 -8.95 -0.51 -4.45
CA THR A 134 -10.15 -1.28 -4.81
C THR A 134 -11.03 -0.44 -5.72
N GLY A 135 -11.52 -1.07 -6.78
CA GLY A 135 -12.43 -0.44 -7.72
C GLY A 135 -13.25 -1.46 -8.49
N THR A 136 -14.15 -0.96 -9.33
CA THR A 136 -15.12 -1.80 -10.02
C THR A 136 -15.24 -1.46 -11.50
N ILE A 137 -15.65 -2.47 -12.26
CA ILE A 137 -16.12 -2.36 -13.64
C ILE A 137 -17.59 -2.83 -13.62
N ASP A 138 -18.51 -1.99 -14.11
CA ASP A 138 -19.98 -2.19 -14.03
C ASP A 138 -20.52 -3.27 -15.00
N GLU A 139 -19.84 -4.41 -15.10
CA GLU A 139 -20.23 -5.57 -15.90
C GLU A 139 -19.44 -6.83 -15.50
N GLU A 140 -19.96 -8.00 -15.88
CA GLU A 140 -19.16 -9.22 -15.94
C GLU A 140 -18.21 -9.16 -17.14
N ILE A 141 -16.92 -9.43 -16.91
CA ILE A 141 -15.92 -9.47 -17.98
C ILE A 141 -15.41 -10.89 -18.22
N SER A 142 -15.03 -11.18 -19.46
CA SER A 142 -14.47 -12.48 -19.81
C SER A 142 -13.08 -12.69 -19.19
N GLU A 143 -12.68 -13.96 -19.03
CA GLU A 143 -11.34 -14.33 -18.57
C GLU A 143 -10.23 -13.68 -19.43
N SER A 144 -10.43 -13.62 -20.74
CA SER A 144 -9.50 -12.95 -21.66
C SER A 144 -9.33 -11.46 -21.36
N ARG A 145 -10.40 -10.77 -20.91
CA ARG A 145 -10.35 -9.37 -20.51
C ARG A 145 -9.70 -9.20 -19.14
N MET A 146 -9.93 -10.13 -18.20
CA MET A 146 -9.20 -10.15 -16.92
C MET A 146 -7.70 -10.28 -17.14
N ILE A 147 -7.26 -11.21 -18.00
CA ILE A 147 -5.84 -11.37 -18.36
C ILE A 147 -5.29 -10.09 -18.98
N LYS A 148 -6.05 -9.45 -19.89
CA LYS A 148 -5.62 -8.20 -20.52
C LYS A 148 -5.44 -7.08 -19.49
N ILE A 149 -6.36 -6.94 -18.53
CA ILE A 149 -6.26 -5.95 -17.44
C ILE A 149 -5.01 -6.18 -16.61
N ALA A 150 -4.77 -7.43 -16.16
CA ALA A 150 -3.59 -7.76 -15.38
C ALA A 150 -2.29 -7.45 -16.15
N LYS A 151 -2.27 -7.78 -17.45
CA LYS A 151 -1.14 -7.45 -18.33
C LYS A 151 -0.92 -5.94 -18.47
N THR A 152 -1.97 -5.14 -18.65
CA THR A 152 -1.88 -3.68 -18.70
C THR A 152 -1.27 -3.11 -17.42
N ILE A 153 -1.69 -3.60 -16.24
CA ILE A 153 -1.10 -3.15 -14.96
C ILE A 153 0.39 -3.49 -14.91
N TYR A 154 0.79 -4.69 -15.33
CA TYR A 154 2.22 -5.06 -15.35
C TYR A 154 3.04 -4.19 -16.32
N GLU A 155 2.50 -3.90 -17.50
CA GLU A 155 3.15 -3.02 -18.47
C GLU A 155 3.30 -1.58 -17.93
N ASP A 156 2.23 -1.03 -17.35
CA ASP A 156 2.19 0.35 -16.84
C ASP A 156 3.08 0.53 -15.59
N THR A 157 3.25 -0.51 -14.77
CA THR A 157 4.11 -0.48 -13.57
C THR A 157 5.54 -0.95 -13.82
N GLY A 158 5.85 -1.39 -15.05
CA GLY A 158 7.12 -2.02 -15.39
C GLY A 158 7.40 -3.33 -14.63
N ALA A 159 6.37 -3.97 -14.10
CA ALA A 159 6.49 -5.19 -13.32
C ALA A 159 6.52 -6.44 -14.19
N ALA A 160 7.35 -7.39 -13.82
CA ALA A 160 7.35 -8.72 -14.39
C ALA A 160 6.33 -9.60 -13.64
N PHE A 161 5.53 -10.37 -14.39
CA PHE A 161 4.73 -11.44 -13.82
C PHE A 161 5.64 -12.46 -13.12
N VAL A 162 5.26 -12.89 -11.93
CA VAL A 162 6.00 -13.88 -11.13
C VAL A 162 5.18 -15.17 -11.01
N GLU A 163 3.94 -15.08 -10.53
CA GLU A 163 3.10 -16.25 -10.26
C GLU A 163 1.61 -15.90 -10.23
N GLY A 164 0.76 -16.93 -10.21
CA GLY A 164 -0.69 -16.83 -10.10
C GLY A 164 -1.43 -17.31 -11.36
N GLY A 165 -2.73 -17.04 -11.38
CA GLY A 165 -3.64 -17.50 -12.43
C GLY A 165 -5.09 -17.50 -11.94
N PHE A 166 -5.94 -18.23 -12.66
CA PHE A 166 -7.33 -18.42 -12.24
C PHE A 166 -7.40 -19.36 -11.04
N VAL A 167 -8.03 -18.89 -9.97
CA VAL A 167 -8.31 -19.70 -8.78
C VAL A 167 -9.56 -20.54 -9.02
N ARG A 168 -10.56 -19.95 -9.68
CA ARG A 168 -11.82 -20.55 -10.18
C ARG A 168 -12.32 -19.72 -11.38
N ASN A 169 -13.38 -20.16 -12.05
CA ASN A 169 -14.05 -19.38 -13.10
C ASN A 169 -14.37 -17.97 -12.58
N SER A 170 -14.05 -16.96 -13.38
CA SER A 170 -14.29 -15.54 -13.06
C SER A 170 -13.54 -15.00 -11.82
N PHE A 171 -12.48 -15.69 -11.35
CA PHE A 171 -11.57 -15.20 -10.32
C PHE A 171 -10.10 -15.41 -10.72
N LEU A 172 -9.45 -14.31 -11.10
CA LEU A 172 -8.03 -14.22 -11.40
C LEU A 172 -7.26 -13.59 -10.22
N SER A 173 -6.17 -14.21 -9.78
CA SER A 173 -5.22 -13.61 -8.84
C SER A 173 -3.79 -13.82 -9.32
N THR A 174 -3.02 -12.74 -9.45
CA THR A 174 -1.67 -12.77 -10.01
C THR A 174 -0.72 -11.85 -9.24
N SER A 175 0.55 -12.22 -9.17
CA SER A 175 1.59 -11.50 -8.45
C SER A 175 2.76 -11.18 -9.37
N GLY A 176 3.34 -10.00 -9.18
CA GLY A 176 4.46 -9.51 -9.96
C GLY A 176 5.51 -8.81 -9.12
N TYR A 177 6.62 -8.48 -9.79
CA TYR A 177 7.74 -7.76 -9.20
C TYR A 177 8.24 -6.65 -10.12
N THR A 178 8.44 -5.47 -9.56
CA THR A 178 9.21 -4.37 -10.19
C THR A 178 10.27 -3.87 -9.23
N SER A 179 11.41 -3.42 -9.74
CA SER A 179 12.45 -2.77 -8.93
C SER A 179 12.06 -1.36 -8.47
N SER A 180 11.04 -0.76 -9.09
CA SER A 180 10.57 0.60 -8.76
C SER A 180 9.96 0.66 -7.36
N ILE A 181 9.30 -0.42 -6.89
CA ILE A 181 8.78 -0.52 -5.52
C ILE A 181 9.83 -1.17 -4.61
N PRO A 182 10.43 -0.46 -3.65
CA PRO A 182 11.50 -1.01 -2.81
C PRO A 182 11.01 -2.10 -1.86
N THR A 183 9.81 -1.91 -1.29
CA THR A 183 9.16 -2.85 -0.38
C THR A 183 8.69 -4.07 -1.14
N HIS A 184 9.00 -5.25 -0.62
CA HIS A 184 8.63 -6.52 -1.23
C HIS A 184 8.58 -7.61 -0.17
N ILE A 185 7.78 -8.64 -0.42
CA ILE A 185 7.78 -9.87 0.37
C ILE A 185 8.38 -11.01 -0.46
N LYS A 186 8.74 -12.11 0.22
CA LYS A 186 9.23 -13.31 -0.45
C LYS A 186 8.20 -14.43 -0.33
N THR A 187 7.80 -14.99 -1.47
CA THR A 187 6.93 -16.17 -1.58
C THR A 187 7.61 -17.21 -2.46
N GLY A 188 7.70 -18.47 -2.02
CA GLY A 188 8.34 -19.53 -2.81
C GLY A 188 9.79 -19.24 -3.23
N GLY A 189 10.50 -18.34 -2.53
CA GLY A 189 11.84 -17.86 -2.90
C GLY A 189 11.86 -16.67 -3.89
N ASN A 190 10.72 -16.33 -4.49
CA ASN A 190 10.56 -15.19 -5.39
C ASN A 190 10.24 -13.92 -4.60
N LYS A 191 10.71 -12.77 -5.09
CA LYS A 191 10.25 -11.46 -4.60
C LYS A 191 8.95 -11.09 -5.30
N ILE A 192 7.99 -10.57 -4.54
CA ILE A 192 6.76 -9.99 -5.06
C ILE A 192 6.48 -8.66 -4.38
N ASN A 193 5.98 -7.70 -5.14
CA ASN A 193 5.57 -6.39 -4.62
C ASN A 193 4.37 -5.77 -5.35
N ILE A 194 3.75 -6.51 -6.26
CA ILE A 194 2.47 -6.17 -6.86
C ILE A 194 1.58 -7.41 -6.81
N ASN A 195 0.34 -7.24 -6.39
CA ASN A 195 -0.68 -8.28 -6.44
C ASN A 195 -1.98 -7.72 -7.02
N ILE A 196 -2.55 -8.46 -7.98
CA ILE A 196 -3.73 -8.08 -8.74
C ILE A 196 -4.77 -9.17 -8.54
N CYS A 197 -5.97 -8.78 -8.15
CA CYS A 197 -7.14 -9.66 -8.07
C CYS A 197 -8.27 -9.09 -8.92
N LEU A 198 -8.87 -9.93 -9.76
CA LEU A 198 -10.10 -9.63 -10.50
C LEU A 198 -11.12 -10.71 -10.18
N LYS A 199 -12.30 -10.30 -9.74
CA LYS A 199 -13.37 -11.22 -9.34
C LYS A 199 -14.72 -10.62 -9.67
N TYR A 200 -15.57 -11.39 -10.35
CA TYR A 200 -16.95 -10.97 -10.57
C TYR A 200 -17.78 -11.20 -9.29
N ASP A 201 -18.47 -10.17 -8.85
CA ASP A 201 -19.45 -10.26 -7.76
C ASP A 201 -20.86 -10.40 -8.35
N HIS A 202 -21.48 -11.56 -8.16
CA HIS A 202 -22.81 -11.85 -8.67
C HIS A 202 -23.94 -11.08 -7.96
N ASN A 203 -23.71 -10.64 -6.71
CA ASN A 203 -24.70 -9.89 -5.94
C ASN A 203 -24.71 -8.42 -6.38
N GLU A 204 -23.53 -7.82 -6.52
CA GLU A 204 -23.37 -6.43 -6.94
C GLU A 204 -23.46 -6.26 -8.47
N LYS A 205 -23.28 -7.35 -9.22
CA LYS A 205 -23.25 -7.39 -10.70
C LYS A 205 -22.12 -6.53 -11.28
N LYS A 206 -20.97 -6.57 -10.62
CA LYS A 206 -19.76 -5.81 -11.02
C LYS A 206 -18.55 -6.71 -10.97
N THR A 207 -17.56 -6.43 -11.81
CA THR A 207 -16.23 -7.01 -11.65
C THR A 207 -15.41 -6.13 -10.72
N LYS A 208 -15.00 -6.68 -9.58
CA LYS A 208 -14.08 -6.05 -8.65
C LYS A 208 -12.65 -6.21 -9.14
N LEU A 209 -11.90 -5.11 -9.15
CA LEU A 209 -10.46 -5.07 -9.36
C LEU A 209 -9.80 -4.58 -8.07
N ILE A 210 -8.80 -5.35 -7.62
CA ILE A 210 -7.94 -4.99 -6.51
C ILE A 210 -6.50 -4.99 -7.01
N LEU A 211 -5.78 -3.89 -6.76
CA LEU A 211 -4.35 -3.75 -6.98
C LEU A 211 -3.70 -3.40 -5.65
N ALA A 212 -2.74 -4.21 -5.20
CA ALA A 212 -2.07 -4.00 -3.94
C ALA A 212 -0.56 -4.11 -4.03
N THR A 213 0.12 -3.48 -3.07
CA THR A 213 1.55 -3.62 -2.84
C THR A 213 1.84 -3.77 -1.33
N PRO A 214 2.74 -4.69 -0.93
CA PRO A 214 3.34 -5.73 -1.75
C PRO A 214 2.38 -6.87 -2.12
N LEU A 215 1.31 -7.06 -1.34
CA LEU A 215 0.31 -8.11 -1.48
C LEU A 215 -1.07 -7.57 -1.03
N ILE A 216 -2.15 -8.18 -1.51
CA ILE A 216 -3.49 -7.93 -0.96
C ILE A 216 -3.53 -8.42 0.49
N TYR A 217 -3.81 -7.50 1.41
CA TYR A 217 -4.09 -7.79 2.81
C TYR A 217 -5.61 -7.81 3.06
N GLY A 218 -6.07 -8.78 3.85
CA GLY A 218 -7.49 -9.00 4.12
C GLY A 218 -8.22 -9.71 2.98
N ASP A 219 -9.49 -9.39 2.80
CA ASP A 219 -10.39 -10.07 1.86
C ASP A 219 -10.28 -9.59 0.41
N TYR A 220 -10.69 -10.48 -0.51
CA TYR A 220 -10.84 -10.27 -1.96
C TYR A 220 -12.30 -9.94 -2.35
#